data_AF-A0A7R9TIY2-F1
#
_entry.id   AF-A0A7R9TIY2-F1
#
_cell.length_a   1.000
_cell.length_b   1.000
_cell.length_c   1.000
_cell.angle_alpha   90.00
_cell.angle_beta   90.00
_cell.angle_gamma   90.00
#
_symmetry.space_group_name_H-M   'P 1'
#
loop_
_entity.id
_entity.type
_entity.pdbx_description
1 polymer ?
#
loop_
_entity_poly.entity_id
_entity_poly.type
_entity_poly.pdbx_seq_one_letter_code
_entity_poly.pdbx_strand_id
1 'polypeptide(L)'
;TATVSDFTEPPKTWAESVVRLHEVVRISWREALSKLGVWRLDHLLAIRHLSGKDVSAAIARNVRAHGRLVEGEEWRRKLESISRAMRYNRHLRGVSSEAHIVAKLDAANSDVLLSQLKPRIMQPAYVLFRDAPTRQLYFVIRGTHSVKDHVTSLTGHSRPHHAIGADGDPVLGRAHSGFLATARWLSKEVGDDLARVMRENPGYELTIVGHSLGAGTAVLLTQILRERDGG
;
A
#
# COMPACT_ATOMS: atom_id res chain seq x y z
N THR A 1 -26.53 -9.02 13.94
CA THR A 1 -25.31 -9.53 13.25
C THR A 1 -24.56 -8.32 12.75
N ALA A 2 -23.31 -8.11 13.20
CA ALA A 2 -22.49 -6.99 12.73
C ALA A 2 -22.36 -7.04 11.21
N THR A 3 -22.44 -5.90 10.55
CA THR A 3 -22.24 -5.80 9.09
C THR A 3 -20.76 -5.54 8.82
N VAL A 4 -20.26 -5.82 7.60
CA VAL A 4 -18.87 -5.49 7.24
C VAL A 4 -18.57 -4.00 7.44
N SER A 5 -19.61 -3.15 7.34
CA SER A 5 -19.65 -1.72 7.67
C SER A 5 -19.26 -1.38 9.11
N ASP A 6 -19.36 -2.32 10.06
CA ASP A 6 -19.07 -2.08 11.48
C ASP A 6 -17.61 -2.41 11.87
N PHE A 7 -16.81 -3.00 10.96
CA PHE A 7 -15.41 -3.30 11.23
C PHE A 7 -14.51 -2.06 11.10
N THR A 8 -14.12 -1.50 12.26
CA THR A 8 -13.31 -0.29 12.38
C THR A 8 -11.81 -0.57 12.59
N GLU A 9 -11.45 -1.70 13.17
CA GLU A 9 -10.07 -2.13 13.48
C GLU A 9 -9.80 -3.52 12.91
N PRO A 10 -8.57 -3.96 12.58
CA PRO A 10 -8.28 -5.33 12.14
C PRO A 10 -8.66 -6.39 13.19
N PRO A 11 -8.91 -7.66 12.77
CA PRO A 11 -9.22 -8.74 13.71
C PRO A 11 -8.02 -9.03 14.62
N LYS A 12 -8.27 -9.14 15.93
CA LYS A 12 -7.25 -9.44 16.95
C LYS A 12 -7.13 -10.93 17.21
N THR A 13 -8.21 -11.68 16.97
CA THR A 13 -8.27 -13.13 17.20
C THR A 13 -8.43 -13.94 15.90
N TRP A 14 -8.10 -15.23 15.96
CA TRP A 14 -8.32 -16.15 14.85
C TRP A 14 -9.82 -16.33 14.54
N ALA A 15 -10.66 -16.37 15.58
CA ALA A 15 -12.11 -16.45 15.42
C ALA A 15 -12.67 -15.21 14.69
N GLU A 16 -12.28 -14.00 15.09
CA GLU A 16 -12.65 -12.76 14.39
C GLU A 16 -12.15 -12.74 12.94
N SER A 17 -10.93 -13.26 12.72
CA SER A 17 -10.35 -13.37 11.39
C SER A 17 -11.20 -14.26 10.47
N VAL A 18 -11.69 -15.40 10.99
CA VAL A 18 -12.58 -16.32 10.25
C VAL A 18 -13.94 -15.69 9.99
N VAL A 19 -14.54 -15.05 11.00
CA VAL A 19 -15.85 -14.37 10.86
C VAL A 19 -15.77 -13.26 9.82
N ARG A 20 -14.73 -12.43 9.86
CA ARG A 20 -14.53 -11.36 8.88
C ARG A 20 -14.21 -11.89 7.50
N LEU A 21 -13.38 -12.91 7.39
CA LEU A 21 -13.12 -13.58 6.12
C LEU A 21 -14.43 -14.11 5.52
N HIS A 22 -15.25 -14.78 6.32
CA HIS A 22 -16.55 -15.29 5.91
C HIS A 22 -17.51 -14.17 5.48
N GLU A 23 -17.58 -13.07 6.22
CA GLU A 23 -18.45 -11.94 5.87
C GLU A 23 -17.96 -11.15 4.66
N VAL A 24 -16.66 -10.89 4.57
CA VAL A 24 -16.07 -10.24 3.40
C VAL A 24 -16.28 -11.11 2.17
N VAL A 25 -16.01 -12.42 2.25
CA VAL A 25 -16.30 -13.33 1.13
C VAL A 25 -17.81 -13.33 0.83
N ARG A 26 -18.69 -13.45 1.82
CA ARG A 26 -20.14 -13.48 1.60
C ARG A 26 -20.67 -12.19 0.97
N ILE A 27 -20.24 -11.02 1.42
CA ILE A 27 -20.69 -9.71 0.91
C ILE A 27 -20.04 -9.42 -0.43
N SER A 28 -18.74 -9.62 -0.56
CA SER A 28 -18.05 -9.39 -1.84
C SER A 28 -18.56 -10.35 -2.90
N TRP A 29 -18.85 -11.60 -2.54
CA TRP A 29 -19.47 -12.55 -3.45
C TRP A 29 -20.90 -12.15 -3.77
N ARG A 30 -21.76 -11.80 -2.78
CA ARG A 30 -23.13 -11.32 -3.05
C ARG A 30 -23.18 -10.03 -3.87
N GLU A 31 -22.38 -9.02 -3.54
CA GLU A 31 -22.36 -7.71 -4.20
C GLU A 31 -21.62 -7.76 -5.54
N ALA A 32 -20.51 -8.49 -5.67
CA ALA A 32 -19.85 -8.67 -6.97
C ALA A 32 -20.73 -9.51 -7.89
N LEU A 33 -21.37 -10.59 -7.41
CA LEU A 33 -22.29 -11.40 -8.21
C LEU A 33 -23.55 -10.62 -8.61
N SER A 34 -24.10 -9.77 -7.72
CA SER A 34 -25.31 -8.99 -8.02
C SER A 34 -25.03 -7.77 -8.90
N LYS A 35 -23.90 -7.09 -8.73
CA LYS A 35 -23.55 -5.89 -9.53
C LYS A 35 -22.91 -6.21 -10.87
N LEU A 36 -22.14 -7.29 -10.96
CA LEU A 36 -21.47 -7.65 -12.23
C LEU A 36 -22.36 -8.54 -13.10
N GLY A 37 -23.32 -9.29 -12.55
CA GLY A 37 -24.05 -10.31 -13.33
C GLY A 37 -23.10 -11.36 -13.92
N VAL A 38 -21.87 -11.46 -13.40
CA VAL A 38 -20.79 -12.28 -13.96
C VAL A 38 -20.73 -13.59 -13.21
N TRP A 39 -21.23 -14.64 -13.86
CA TRP A 39 -21.08 -16.04 -13.47
C TRP A 39 -19.93 -16.75 -14.17
N ARG A 40 -19.02 -16.01 -14.82
CA ARG A 40 -18.13 -16.64 -15.78
C ARG A 40 -16.67 -16.46 -15.40
N LEU A 41 -16.01 -17.62 -15.29
CA LEU A 41 -14.56 -17.82 -15.26
C LEU A 41 -13.83 -16.99 -16.33
N ASP A 42 -14.53 -16.62 -17.41
CA ASP A 42 -14.05 -15.78 -18.50
C ASP A 42 -13.54 -14.39 -18.06
N HIS A 43 -14.11 -13.74 -17.04
CA HIS A 43 -13.66 -12.42 -16.59
C HIS A 43 -12.37 -12.53 -15.79
N LEU A 44 -12.24 -13.57 -14.96
CA LEU A 44 -10.98 -13.86 -14.27
C LEU A 44 -9.89 -14.25 -15.28
N LEU A 45 -10.23 -15.05 -16.29
CA LEU A 45 -9.34 -15.38 -17.40
C LEU A 45 -9.01 -14.15 -18.25
N ALA A 46 -9.96 -13.27 -18.50
CA ALA A 46 -9.77 -12.02 -19.24
C ALA A 46 -8.88 -11.05 -18.47
N ILE A 47 -9.11 -10.86 -17.16
CA ILE A 47 -8.22 -10.05 -16.30
C ILE A 47 -6.81 -10.66 -16.31
N ARG A 48 -6.68 -11.98 -16.17
CA ARG A 48 -5.38 -12.66 -16.23
C ARG A 48 -4.71 -12.47 -17.60
N HIS A 49 -5.45 -12.65 -18.68
CA HIS A 49 -4.98 -12.48 -20.06
C HIS A 49 -4.56 -11.04 -20.34
N LEU A 50 -5.37 -10.07 -19.93
CA LEU A 50 -5.08 -8.64 -20.06
C LEU A 50 -3.90 -8.22 -19.17
N SER A 51 -3.78 -8.77 -17.95
CA SER A 51 -2.63 -8.50 -17.06
C SER A 51 -1.31 -9.06 -17.59
N GLY A 52 -1.37 -10.08 -18.45
CA GLY A 52 -0.21 -10.67 -19.10
C GLY A 52 0.13 -10.06 -20.47
N LYS A 53 -0.70 -9.17 -21.01
CA LYS A 53 -0.42 -8.52 -22.30
C LYS A 53 0.69 -7.47 -22.13
N ASP A 54 1.72 -7.58 -22.96
CA ASP A 54 2.67 -6.49 -23.13
C ASP A 54 2.00 -5.33 -23.87
N VAL A 55 1.76 -4.24 -23.15
CA VAL A 55 1.18 -3.01 -23.67
C VAL A 55 2.23 -1.92 -23.91
N SER A 56 3.53 -2.24 -23.80
CA SER A 56 4.62 -1.27 -23.92
C SER A 56 4.59 -0.50 -25.23
N ALA A 57 4.31 -1.18 -26.35
CA ALA A 57 4.17 -0.54 -27.65
C ALA A 57 2.97 0.42 -27.71
N ALA A 58 1.85 0.05 -27.08
CA ALA A 58 0.65 0.89 -27.01
C ALA A 58 0.89 2.12 -26.12
N ILE A 59 1.53 1.94 -24.97
CA ILE A 59 1.96 3.03 -24.09
C ILE A 59 2.91 3.96 -24.84
N ALA A 60 3.93 3.43 -25.53
CA ALA A 60 4.89 4.24 -26.29
C ALA A 60 4.24 5.03 -27.44
N ARG A 61 3.20 4.47 -28.08
CA ARG A 61 2.40 5.22 -29.07
C ARG A 61 1.59 6.33 -28.39
N ASN A 62 0.94 6.04 -27.27
CA ASN A 62 0.12 7.02 -26.56
C ASN A 62 0.97 8.17 -26.01
N VAL A 63 2.13 7.86 -25.41
CA VAL A 63 3.12 8.86 -24.96
C VAL A 63 3.63 9.71 -26.12
N ARG A 64 3.85 9.13 -27.31
CA ARG A 64 4.23 9.92 -28.49
C ARG A 64 3.11 10.82 -29.00
N ALA A 65 1.87 10.37 -28.92
CA ALA A 65 0.72 11.12 -29.43
C ALA A 65 0.27 12.25 -28.49
N HIS A 66 0.33 12.04 -27.17
CA HIS A 66 -0.23 12.97 -26.18
C HIS A 66 0.79 13.48 -25.15
N GLY A 67 1.99 12.88 -25.10
CA GLY A 67 3.02 13.28 -24.17
C GLY A 67 3.68 14.58 -24.58
N ARG A 68 4.05 15.38 -23.57
CA ARG A 68 4.93 16.53 -23.73
C ARG A 68 6.31 16.13 -23.23
N LEU A 69 7.34 16.34 -24.05
CA LEU A 69 8.71 16.17 -23.58
C LEU A 69 8.98 17.18 -22.46
N VAL A 70 9.43 16.67 -21.33
CA VAL A 70 9.89 17.47 -20.20
C VAL A 70 11.40 17.31 -20.09
N GLU A 71 12.10 18.43 -20.08
CA GLU A 71 13.56 18.49 -19.93
C GLU A 71 13.90 19.21 -18.62
N GLY A 72 15.09 18.93 -18.10
CA GLY A 72 15.60 19.56 -16.89
C GLY A 72 15.98 18.57 -15.80
N GLU A 73 16.91 19.02 -14.96
CA GLU A 73 17.47 18.23 -13.86
C GLU A 73 16.41 17.89 -12.79
N GLU A 74 15.38 18.71 -12.63
CA GLU A 74 14.27 18.43 -11.71
C GLU A 74 13.52 17.14 -12.07
N TRP A 75 13.18 16.94 -13.35
CA TRP A 75 12.49 15.74 -13.81
C TRP A 75 13.36 14.49 -13.69
N ARG A 76 14.67 14.62 -13.96
CA ARG A 76 15.64 13.53 -13.73
C ARG A 76 15.66 13.12 -12.26
N ARG A 77 15.78 14.09 -11.34
CA ARG A 77 15.75 13.83 -9.89
C ARG A 77 14.45 13.15 -9.45
N LYS A 78 13.29 13.61 -9.93
CA LYS A 78 11.99 12.97 -9.66
C LYS A 78 11.93 11.52 -10.14
N LEU A 79 12.38 11.25 -11.36
CA LEU A 79 12.41 9.89 -11.92
C LEU A 79 13.39 8.97 -11.17
N GLU A 80 14.55 9.50 -10.76
CA GLU A 80 15.51 8.76 -9.94
C GLU A 80 14.93 8.40 -8.57
N SER A 81 14.23 9.34 -7.91
CA SER A 81 13.53 9.09 -6.65
C SER A 81 12.48 7.99 -6.80
N ILE A 82 11.62 8.07 -7.82
CA ILE A 82 10.61 7.05 -8.10
C ILE A 82 11.27 5.69 -8.38
N SER A 83 12.33 5.66 -9.18
CA SER A 83 13.08 4.43 -9.51
C SER A 83 13.68 3.77 -8.27
N ARG A 84 14.24 4.56 -7.33
CA ARG A 84 14.73 4.06 -6.04
C ARG A 84 13.59 3.50 -5.18
N ALA A 85 12.49 4.23 -5.02
CA ALA A 85 11.32 3.75 -4.30
C ALA A 85 10.79 2.42 -4.86
N MET A 86 10.72 2.29 -6.20
CA MET A 86 10.35 1.05 -6.88
C MET A 86 11.32 -0.10 -6.60
N ARG A 87 12.62 0.19 -6.48
CA ARG A 87 13.64 -0.82 -6.13
C ARG A 87 13.39 -1.38 -4.73
N TYR A 88 13.17 -0.51 -3.74
CA TYR A 88 12.81 -0.93 -2.38
C TYR A 88 11.51 -1.75 -2.34
N ASN A 89 10.50 -1.38 -3.11
CA ASN A 89 9.29 -2.19 -3.25
C ASN A 89 9.58 -3.59 -3.83
N ARG A 90 10.46 -3.67 -4.82
CA ARG A 90 10.86 -4.93 -5.45
C ARG A 90 11.60 -5.86 -4.49
N HIS A 91 12.37 -5.33 -3.54
CA HIS A 91 13.05 -6.15 -2.53
C HIS A 91 12.06 -6.98 -1.70
N LEU A 92 10.84 -6.48 -1.46
CA LEU A 92 9.80 -7.22 -0.73
C LEU A 92 9.05 -8.25 -1.61
N ARG A 93 9.30 -8.37 -2.91
CA ARG A 93 8.64 -9.40 -3.74
C ARG A 93 9.25 -10.78 -3.48
N GLY A 94 8.41 -11.77 -3.16
CA GLY A 94 8.83 -13.17 -2.97
C GLY A 94 9.65 -13.47 -1.71
N VAL A 95 9.83 -12.50 -0.81
CA VAL A 95 10.63 -12.70 0.42
C VAL A 95 9.82 -13.28 1.57
N SER A 96 10.39 -14.27 2.25
CA SER A 96 9.83 -14.93 3.43
C SER A 96 10.58 -14.65 4.74
N SER A 97 11.80 -14.09 4.69
CA SER A 97 12.66 -13.84 5.86
C SER A 97 13.45 -12.53 5.74
N GLU A 98 13.88 -11.99 6.87
CA GLU A 98 14.67 -10.76 6.91
C GLU A 98 16.06 -10.95 6.29
N ALA A 99 16.67 -12.13 6.49
CA ALA A 99 17.95 -12.49 5.87
C ALA A 99 17.89 -12.39 4.33
N HIS A 100 16.77 -12.76 3.70
CA HIS A 100 16.58 -12.62 2.25
C HIS A 100 16.42 -11.16 1.80
N ILE A 101 15.95 -10.27 2.67
CA ILE A 101 15.91 -8.82 2.38
C ILE A 101 17.32 -8.27 2.46
N VAL A 102 18.02 -8.53 3.56
CA VAL A 102 19.39 -8.03 3.80
C VAL A 102 20.35 -8.49 2.70
N ALA A 103 20.23 -9.75 2.24
CA ALA A 103 21.05 -10.27 1.13
C ALA A 103 20.84 -9.55 -0.22
N LYS A 104 19.72 -8.83 -0.39
CA LYS A 104 19.43 -8.02 -1.58
C LYS A 104 19.80 -6.55 -1.41
N LEU A 105 20.11 -6.12 -0.18
CA LEU A 105 20.51 -4.76 0.11
C LEU A 105 22.02 -4.61 -0.07
N ASP A 106 22.41 -3.38 -0.41
CA ASP A 106 23.80 -2.98 -0.30
C ASP A 106 24.08 -2.59 1.16
N ALA A 107 24.70 -3.50 1.91
CA ALA A 107 24.96 -3.32 3.34
C ALA A 107 25.86 -2.11 3.66
N ALA A 108 26.60 -1.57 2.68
CA ALA A 108 27.38 -0.35 2.89
C ALA A 108 26.50 0.92 2.90
N ASN A 109 25.34 0.86 2.27
CA ASN A 109 24.51 2.03 1.96
C ASN A 109 23.08 1.95 2.50
N SER A 110 22.63 0.76 2.91
CA SER A 110 21.24 0.51 3.27
C SER A 110 21.07 -0.45 4.43
N ASP A 111 20.22 -0.06 5.39
CA ASP A 111 19.91 -0.85 6.58
C ASP A 111 18.41 -1.11 6.70
N VAL A 112 18.05 -2.19 7.40
CA VAL A 112 16.66 -2.44 7.83
C VAL A 112 16.53 -1.98 9.28
N LEU A 113 15.58 -1.06 9.53
CA LEU A 113 15.34 -0.50 10.86
C LEU A 113 14.13 -1.12 11.57
N LEU A 114 13.14 -1.58 10.79
CA LEU A 114 11.93 -2.20 11.30
C LEU A 114 11.42 -3.20 10.26
N SER A 115 10.95 -4.37 10.69
CA SER A 115 10.41 -5.38 9.78
C SER A 115 9.26 -6.17 10.40
N GLN A 116 8.20 -6.40 9.63
CA GLN A 116 7.16 -7.38 9.92
C GLN A 116 6.81 -8.14 8.64
N LEU A 117 7.26 -9.39 8.54
CA LEU A 117 7.16 -10.17 7.29
C LEU A 117 6.02 -11.19 7.27
N LYS A 118 5.41 -11.48 8.43
CA LYS A 118 4.29 -12.42 8.56
C LYS A 118 2.97 -11.64 8.45
N PRO A 119 2.27 -11.68 7.31
CA PRO A 119 1.02 -10.96 7.16
C PRO A 119 -0.11 -11.63 7.97
N ARG A 120 -1.06 -10.82 8.43
CA ARG A 120 -2.37 -11.27 8.93
C ARG A 120 -3.49 -10.55 8.15
N ILE A 121 -4.73 -10.95 8.35
CA ILE A 121 -5.88 -10.33 7.65
C ILE A 121 -5.90 -8.83 7.96
N MET A 122 -5.90 -8.00 6.90
CA MET A 122 -5.82 -6.53 6.97
C MET A 122 -4.55 -5.95 7.62
N GLN A 123 -3.54 -6.78 7.87
CA GLN A 123 -2.25 -6.42 8.45
C GLN A 123 -1.14 -6.85 7.48
N PRO A 124 -0.80 -6.00 6.50
CA PRO A 124 0.19 -6.32 5.49
C PRO A 124 1.57 -6.43 6.14
N ALA A 125 2.44 -7.18 5.49
CA ALA A 125 3.86 -7.12 5.81
C ALA A 125 4.42 -5.74 5.45
N TYR A 126 5.40 -5.27 6.21
CA TYR A 126 6.08 -4.01 5.97
C TYR A 126 7.55 -4.08 6.38
N VAL A 127 8.35 -3.17 5.82
CA VAL A 127 9.77 -3.01 6.16
C VAL A 127 10.14 -1.53 6.07
N LEU A 128 10.89 -1.02 7.05
CA LEU A 128 11.50 0.30 7.03
C LEU A 128 12.98 0.17 6.68
N PHE A 129 13.37 0.81 5.59
CA PHE A 129 14.77 0.89 5.17
C PHE A 129 15.34 2.27 5.46
N ARG A 130 16.63 2.32 5.79
CA ARG A 130 17.44 3.54 5.77
C ARG A 130 18.33 3.52 4.56
N ASP A 131 18.28 4.55 3.73
CA ASP A 131 19.17 4.77 2.60
C ASP A 131 20.12 5.94 2.91
N ALA A 132 21.37 5.63 3.23
CA ALA A 132 22.36 6.64 3.60
C ALA A 132 22.72 7.60 2.46
N PRO A 133 22.90 7.16 1.19
CA PRO A 133 23.28 8.05 0.10
C PRO A 133 22.26 9.14 -0.21
N THR A 134 20.96 8.83 -0.11
CA THR A 134 19.89 9.81 -0.40
C THR A 134 19.30 10.46 0.85
N ARG A 135 19.75 10.05 2.05
CA ARG A 135 19.16 10.45 3.34
C ARG A 135 17.64 10.24 3.35
N GLN A 136 17.21 9.05 2.94
CA GLN A 136 15.80 8.68 2.87
C GLN A 136 15.51 7.48 3.77
N LEU A 137 14.35 7.51 4.40
CA LEU A 137 13.75 6.40 5.14
C LEU A 137 12.61 5.86 4.28
N TYR A 138 12.74 4.65 3.74
CA TYR A 138 11.70 4.05 2.91
C TYR A 138 10.83 3.11 3.74
N PHE A 139 9.61 3.53 4.09
CA PHE A 139 8.63 2.65 4.72
C PHE A 139 7.83 1.91 3.64
N VAL A 140 8.19 0.65 3.39
CA VAL A 140 7.62 -0.14 2.31
C VAL A 140 6.51 -1.04 2.84
N ILE A 141 5.30 -0.81 2.36
CA ILE A 141 4.12 -1.63 2.64
C ILE A 141 3.97 -2.66 1.52
N ARG A 142 3.97 -3.94 1.89
CA ARG A 142 3.83 -5.04 0.95
C ARG A 142 2.42 -5.09 0.37
N GLY A 143 2.33 -5.28 -0.94
CA GLY A 143 1.07 -5.57 -1.61
C GLY A 143 0.62 -7.03 -1.43
N THR A 144 -0.52 -7.35 -2.04
CA THR A 144 -1.16 -8.67 -2.02
C THR A 144 -0.22 -9.79 -2.49
N HIS A 145 0.11 -10.74 -1.61
CA HIS A 145 0.98 -11.89 -1.89
C HIS A 145 0.28 -13.25 -1.61
N SER A 146 -0.95 -13.23 -1.07
CA SER A 146 -1.74 -14.43 -0.75
C SER A 146 -3.25 -14.22 -0.97
N VAL A 147 -4.02 -15.32 -1.05
CA VAL A 147 -5.50 -15.31 -1.07
C VAL A 147 -6.10 -14.52 0.10
N LYS A 148 -5.43 -14.48 1.26
CA LYS A 148 -5.84 -13.69 2.43
C LYS A 148 -5.72 -12.18 2.18
N ASP A 149 -4.75 -11.76 1.36
CA ASP A 149 -4.62 -10.37 0.95
C ASP A 149 -5.64 -9.97 -0.13
N HIS A 150 -6.12 -10.94 -0.92
CA HIS A 150 -7.21 -10.74 -1.88
C HIS A 150 -8.55 -10.46 -1.18
N VAL A 151 -8.77 -11.03 0.00
CA VAL A 151 -9.98 -10.77 0.82
C VAL A 151 -10.00 -9.31 1.31
N THR A 152 -8.85 -8.76 1.74
CA THR A 152 -8.74 -7.32 2.04
C THR A 152 -9.13 -6.46 0.82
N SER A 153 -8.76 -6.91 -0.39
CA SER A 153 -9.06 -6.25 -1.67
C SER A 153 -10.53 -6.40 -2.11
N LEU A 154 -11.24 -7.41 -1.61
CA LEU A 154 -12.63 -7.70 -1.97
C LEU A 154 -13.64 -6.81 -1.22
N THR A 155 -13.21 -6.13 -0.15
CA THR A 155 -13.99 -5.06 0.48
C THR A 155 -14.01 -3.79 -0.38
N GLY A 156 -14.56 -3.85 -1.59
CA GLY A 156 -14.78 -2.69 -2.47
C GLY A 156 -15.79 -1.67 -1.93
N HIS A 157 -16.10 -1.74 -0.63
CA HIS A 157 -17.03 -0.88 0.04
C HIS A 157 -16.35 0.46 0.33
N SER A 158 -17.02 1.54 -0.05
CA SER A 158 -16.55 2.90 0.18
C SER A 158 -16.98 3.35 1.57
N ARG A 159 -16.09 3.93 2.37
CA ARG A 159 -16.39 4.48 3.70
C ARG A 159 -16.13 5.97 3.79
N PRO A 160 -16.94 6.72 4.57
CA PRO A 160 -16.62 8.09 4.91
C PRO A 160 -15.22 8.20 5.53
N HIS A 161 -14.44 9.14 5.01
CA HIS A 161 -13.15 9.53 5.53
C HIS A 161 -13.04 11.05 5.40
N HIS A 162 -12.21 11.69 6.20
CA HIS A 162 -11.89 13.10 6.04
C HIS A 162 -10.41 13.22 5.76
N ALA A 163 -10.05 14.28 5.06
CA ALA A 163 -8.67 14.72 4.90
C ALA A 163 -8.58 16.18 5.29
N ILE A 164 -7.44 16.61 5.83
CA ILE A 164 -7.19 18.03 6.03
C ILE A 164 -6.83 18.67 4.68
N GLY A 165 -7.61 19.66 4.27
CA GLY A 165 -7.41 20.43 3.05
C GLY A 165 -6.19 21.35 3.17
N ALA A 166 -5.81 21.97 2.05
CA ALA A 166 -4.69 22.92 2.02
C ALA A 166 -4.89 24.12 2.98
N ASP A 167 -6.16 24.47 3.23
CA ASP A 167 -6.56 25.58 4.09
C ASP A 167 -6.66 25.17 5.58
N GLY A 168 -6.32 23.93 5.92
CA GLY A 168 -6.44 23.38 7.28
C GLY A 168 -7.84 22.86 7.63
N ASP A 169 -8.83 23.07 6.76
CA ASP A 169 -10.20 22.63 6.99
C ASP A 169 -10.41 21.14 6.64
N PRO A 170 -11.24 20.42 7.41
CA PRO A 170 -11.56 19.02 7.12
C PRO A 170 -12.44 18.91 5.87
N VAL A 171 -11.90 18.26 4.83
CA VAL A 171 -12.61 17.89 3.61
C VAL A 171 -13.20 16.50 3.78
N LEU A 172 -14.52 16.41 3.81
CA LEU A 172 -15.23 15.13 3.85
C LEU A 172 -15.16 14.44 2.48
N GLY A 173 -14.72 13.19 2.50
CA GLY A 173 -14.59 12.36 1.31
C GLY A 173 -14.92 10.90 1.61
N ARG A 174 -14.50 10.01 0.72
CA ARG A 174 -14.68 8.58 0.90
C ARG A 174 -13.43 7.83 0.48
N ALA A 175 -13.10 6.77 1.22
CA ALA A 175 -11.96 5.91 0.95
C ALA A 175 -12.38 4.44 0.85
N HIS A 176 -11.55 3.63 0.19
CA HIS A 176 -11.72 2.18 0.16
C HIS A 176 -11.60 1.60 1.58
N SER A 177 -12.61 0.87 2.05
CA SER A 177 -12.70 0.43 3.45
C SER A 177 -11.50 -0.40 3.89
N GLY A 178 -11.01 -1.30 3.03
CA GLY A 178 -9.82 -2.11 3.29
C GLY A 178 -8.56 -1.27 3.49
N PHE A 179 -8.26 -0.36 2.56
CA PHE A 179 -7.07 0.48 2.61
C PHE A 179 -7.08 1.39 3.84
N LEU A 180 -8.25 1.99 4.13
CA LEU A 180 -8.42 2.88 5.28
C LEU A 180 -8.21 2.15 6.62
N ALA A 181 -8.79 0.96 6.77
CA ALA A 181 -8.65 0.17 7.98
C ALA A 181 -7.20 -0.29 8.19
N THR A 182 -6.51 -0.71 7.12
CA THR A 182 -5.09 -1.07 7.17
C THR A 182 -4.21 0.15 7.49
N ALA A 183 -4.45 1.30 6.87
CA ALA A 183 -3.70 2.52 7.13
C ALA A 183 -3.86 2.99 8.59
N ARG A 184 -5.09 2.96 9.13
CA ARG A 184 -5.36 3.29 10.54
C ARG A 184 -4.65 2.33 11.49
N TRP A 185 -4.62 1.03 11.17
CA TRP A 185 -3.88 0.07 11.96
C TRP A 185 -2.38 0.34 11.93
N LEU A 186 -1.78 0.50 10.75
CA LEU A 186 -0.35 0.83 10.63
C LEU A 186 -0.01 2.11 11.40
N SER A 187 -0.85 3.14 11.31
CA SER A 187 -0.64 4.38 12.05
C SER A 187 -0.65 4.18 13.58
N LYS A 188 -1.43 3.23 14.11
CA LYS A 188 -1.39 2.87 15.54
C LYS A 188 -0.21 1.96 15.87
N GLU A 189 0.13 1.03 14.99
CA GLU A 189 1.14 -0.01 15.22
C GLU A 189 2.55 0.53 15.14
N VAL A 190 2.86 1.31 14.10
CA VAL A 190 4.22 1.77 13.79
C VAL A 190 4.39 3.28 13.90
N GLY A 191 3.34 4.04 14.23
CA GLY A 191 3.40 5.50 14.28
C GLY A 191 4.51 6.02 15.21
N ASP A 192 4.56 5.49 16.43
CA ASP A 192 5.57 5.89 17.42
C ASP A 192 6.99 5.45 17.04
N ASP A 193 7.11 4.27 16.43
CA ASP A 193 8.39 3.77 15.90
C ASP A 193 8.90 4.63 14.74
N LEU A 194 8.02 5.02 13.81
CA LEU A 194 8.37 5.93 12.71
C LEU A 194 8.82 7.29 13.26
N ALA A 195 8.08 7.86 14.20
CA ALA A 195 8.45 9.13 14.84
C ALA A 195 9.79 9.03 15.58
N ARG A 196 10.03 7.92 16.29
CA ARG A 196 11.31 7.64 16.96
C ARG A 196 12.46 7.54 15.95
N VAL A 197 12.30 6.75 14.89
CA VAL A 197 13.32 6.58 13.85
C VAL A 197 13.63 7.91 13.16
N MET A 198 12.63 8.74 12.89
CA MET A 198 12.85 10.07 12.32
C MET A 198 13.66 10.98 13.25
N ARG A 199 13.41 10.94 14.57
CA ARG A 199 14.22 11.67 15.56
C ARG A 199 15.67 11.16 15.64
N GLU A 200 15.87 9.84 15.53
CA GLU A 200 17.18 9.20 15.55
C GLU A 200 18.00 9.45 14.26
N ASN A 201 17.35 9.87 13.17
CA ASN A 201 17.97 10.11 11.87
C ASN A 201 17.69 11.55 11.39
N PRO A 202 18.25 12.58 12.07
CA PRO A 202 17.99 13.97 11.70
C PRO A 202 18.46 14.29 10.28
N GLY A 203 17.64 15.02 9.54
CA GLY A 203 17.90 15.38 8.14
C GLY A 203 17.57 14.26 7.13
N TYR A 204 16.98 13.15 7.57
CA TYR A 204 16.38 12.16 6.69
C TYR A 204 14.91 12.49 6.42
N GLU A 205 14.43 12.16 5.22
CA GLU A 205 13.03 12.27 4.85
C GLU A 205 12.34 10.89 4.88
N LEU A 206 11.08 10.83 5.32
CA LEU A 206 10.30 9.59 5.33
C LEU A 206 9.49 9.47 4.03
N THR A 207 9.79 8.45 3.24
CA THR A 207 9.07 8.11 2.01
C THR A 207 8.28 6.81 2.22
N ILE A 208 6.95 6.89 2.17
CA ILE A 208 6.08 5.71 2.27
C ILE A 208 5.82 5.15 0.86
N VAL A 209 6.13 3.86 0.67
CA VAL A 209 6.08 3.19 -0.64
C VAL A 209 5.20 1.96 -0.57
N GLY A 210 4.45 1.70 -1.64
CA GLY A 210 3.69 0.46 -1.78
C GLY A 210 3.37 0.14 -3.23
N HIS A 211 2.94 -1.10 -3.49
CA HIS A 211 2.47 -1.56 -4.80
C HIS A 211 1.07 -2.15 -4.67
N SER A 212 0.20 -1.88 -5.65
CA SER A 212 -1.21 -2.32 -5.63
C SER A 212 -1.90 -1.91 -4.31
N LEU A 213 -2.42 -2.87 -3.53
CA LEU A 213 -2.98 -2.66 -2.18
C LEU A 213 -2.07 -1.80 -1.28
N GLY A 214 -0.75 -2.07 -1.31
CA GLY A 214 0.21 -1.32 -0.50
C GLY A 214 0.29 0.15 -0.90
N ALA A 215 0.10 0.49 -2.17
CA ALA A 215 0.11 1.87 -2.65
C ALA A 215 -1.12 2.65 -2.15
N GLY A 216 -2.31 2.05 -2.25
CA GLY A 216 -3.54 2.65 -1.73
C GLY A 216 -3.48 2.86 -0.21
N THR A 217 -2.87 1.91 0.51
CA THR A 217 -2.62 2.03 1.95
C THR A 217 -1.59 3.12 2.27
N ALA A 218 -0.49 3.20 1.50
CA ALA A 218 0.58 4.19 1.68
C ALA A 218 0.05 5.63 1.56
N VAL A 219 -0.82 5.91 0.59
CA VAL A 219 -1.45 7.23 0.42
C VAL A 219 -2.24 7.64 1.67
N LEU A 220 -3.14 6.76 2.13
CA LEU A 220 -3.97 7.05 3.31
C LEU A 220 -3.12 7.12 4.59
N LEU A 221 -2.11 6.26 4.73
CA LEU A 221 -1.21 6.30 5.89
C LEU A 221 -0.43 7.62 5.94
N THR A 222 0.09 8.08 4.79
CA THR A 222 0.82 9.35 4.69
C THR A 222 -0.06 10.50 5.17
N GLN A 223 -1.32 10.53 4.73
CA GLN A 223 -2.29 11.54 5.14
C GLN A 223 -2.55 11.48 6.66
N ILE A 224 -2.85 10.30 7.20
CA ILE A 224 -3.14 10.11 8.63
C ILE A 224 -1.95 10.51 9.51
N LEU A 225 -0.72 10.22 9.09
CA LEU A 225 0.48 10.57 9.87
C LEU A 225 0.72 12.08 9.88
N ARG A 226 0.56 12.77 8.73
CA ARG A 226 0.66 14.23 8.67
C ARG A 226 -0.34 14.92 9.60
N GLU A 227 -1.57 14.43 9.64
CA GLU A 227 -2.62 14.95 10.53
C GLU A 227 -2.26 14.79 12.01
N ARG A 228 -1.56 13.72 12.39
CA ARG A 228 -1.12 13.50 13.78
C ARG A 228 0.04 14.38 14.19
N ASP A 229 0.94 14.68 13.24
CA ASP A 229 2.09 15.56 13.48
C ASP A 229 1.72 17.05 13.47
N GLY A 230 0.44 17.38 13.22
CA GLY A 230 -0.09 18.75 13.27
C GLY A 230 -0.15 19.49 11.94
N GLY A 231 0.03 18.78 10.81
CA GLY A 231 0.05 19.34 9.45
C GLY A 231 1.42 19.35 8.81
#